data_AF-A0A3M5XBT1-F1
#
_entry.id   AF-A0A3M5XBT1-F1
#
_cell.length_a   1.000
_cell.length_b   1.000
_cell.length_c   1.000
_cell.angle_alpha   90.00
_cell.angle_beta   90.00
_cell.angle_gamma   90.00
#
_symmetry.space_group_name_H-M   'P 1'
#
loop_
_entity.id
_entity.type
_entity.pdbx_description
1 polymer ?
#
loop_
_entity_poly.entity_id
_entity_poly.type
_entity_poly.pdbx_seq_one_letter_code
_entity_poly.pdbx_strand_id
1 'polypeptide(L)'
;MPDGPQQVKWMDQAEKDWLTGELKKDLEEYGQTRHGNPLHALKDKRVLLLALFYLPVTLSIYGLGLWLPTLIKQFGGSDLTTGFVSSVPYIFGIIGLLIVPRSSDRLNDRYGHLAVLYVLGAIGLFCSAWLTMPVAQLAALCVVAFALFSCTAVFWTLPGRFFAGASAAAGIALINS
;
A
#
# COMPACT_ATOMS: atom_id res chain seq x y z
N MET A 1 19.06 -19.65 -10.58
CA MET A 1 17.93 -20.49 -10.11
C MET A 1 17.08 -20.82 -11.32
N PRO A 2 16.36 -21.95 -11.38
CA PRO A 2 15.52 -22.27 -12.53
C PRO A 2 14.41 -21.22 -12.73
N ASP A 3 14.23 -20.75 -13.97
CA ASP A 3 13.38 -19.60 -14.33
C ASP A 3 11.92 -19.98 -14.62
N GLY A 4 11.54 -21.24 -14.43
CA GLY A 4 10.15 -21.66 -14.62
C GLY A 4 9.82 -23.09 -14.20
N PRO A 5 8.51 -23.42 -14.15
CA PRO A 5 7.99 -24.71 -13.69
C PRO A 5 8.54 -25.93 -14.46
N GLN A 6 8.92 -25.72 -15.73
CA GLN A 6 9.46 -26.78 -16.58
C GLN A 6 10.87 -27.23 -16.19
N GLN A 7 11.61 -26.38 -15.46
CA GLN A 7 13.01 -26.64 -15.09
C GLN A 7 13.18 -27.30 -13.71
N VAL A 8 12.11 -27.46 -12.93
CA VAL A 8 12.15 -28.10 -11.62
C VAL A 8 11.94 -29.61 -11.71
N LYS A 9 12.77 -30.39 -11.00
CA LYS A 9 12.74 -31.85 -11.01
C LYS A 9 11.76 -32.48 -10.01
N TRP A 10 11.23 -31.68 -9.07
CA TRP A 10 10.42 -32.17 -7.96
C TRP A 10 8.91 -32.17 -8.24
N MET A 11 8.46 -31.57 -9.35
CA MET A 11 7.05 -31.57 -9.78
C MET A 11 6.82 -32.62 -10.88
N ASP A 12 5.69 -33.31 -10.79
CA ASP A 12 5.22 -34.22 -11.83
C ASP A 12 4.77 -33.45 -13.09
N GLN A 13 4.76 -34.13 -14.23
CA GLN A 13 4.43 -33.49 -15.52
C GLN A 13 3.02 -32.90 -15.53
N ALA A 14 2.05 -33.58 -14.89
CA ALA A 14 0.68 -33.09 -14.76
C ALA A 14 0.59 -31.80 -13.92
N GLU A 15 1.37 -31.69 -12.83
CA GLU A 15 1.43 -30.47 -12.01
C GLU A 15 2.10 -29.32 -12.76
N LYS A 16 3.14 -29.62 -13.56
CA LYS A 16 3.81 -28.63 -14.41
C LYS A 16 2.89 -28.09 -15.48
N ASP A 17 2.12 -28.96 -16.13
CA ASP A 17 1.19 -28.57 -17.19
C ASP A 17 0.01 -27.77 -16.62
N TRP A 18 -0.52 -28.18 -15.46
CA TRP A 18 -1.52 -27.42 -14.72
C TRP A 18 -1.01 -26.02 -14.33
N LEU A 19 0.15 -25.92 -13.69
CA LEU A 19 0.72 -24.65 -13.25
C LEU A 19 1.04 -23.73 -14.43
N THR A 20 1.54 -24.29 -15.54
CA THR A 20 1.80 -23.51 -16.76
C THR A 20 0.50 -23.01 -17.41
N GLY A 21 -0.57 -23.81 -17.36
CA GLY A 21 -1.90 -23.41 -17.79
C GLY A 21 -2.47 -22.27 -16.95
N GLU A 22 -2.34 -22.35 -15.63
CA GLU A 22 -2.84 -21.32 -14.72
C GLU A 22 -2.05 -20.01 -14.86
N LEU A 23 -0.72 -20.08 -14.97
CA LEU A 23 0.12 -18.90 -15.25
C LEU A 23 -0.23 -18.23 -16.59
N LYS A 24 -0.59 -19.01 -17.62
CA LYS A 24 -1.05 -18.45 -18.91
C LYS A 24 -2.39 -17.74 -18.76
N LYS A 25 -3.34 -18.28 -18.00
CA LYS A 25 -4.60 -17.61 -17.69
C LYS A 25 -4.38 -16.29 -16.97
N ASP A 26 -3.53 -16.26 -15.94
CA ASP A 26 -3.21 -15.03 -15.22
C ASP A 26 -2.58 -13.97 -16.13
N LEU A 27 -1.69 -14.40 -17.04
CA LEU A 27 -1.07 -13.52 -18.04
C LEU A 27 -2.11 -12.86 -18.97
N GLU A 28 -3.11 -13.62 -19.42
CA GLU A 28 -4.17 -13.15 -20.31
C GLU A 28 -5.22 -12.31 -19.57
N GLU A 29 -5.69 -12.76 -18.40
CA GLU A 29 -6.74 -12.11 -17.61
C GLU A 29 -6.32 -10.72 -17.11
N TYR A 30 -5.07 -10.59 -16.63
CA TYR A 30 -4.56 -9.32 -16.14
C TYR A 30 -3.74 -8.53 -17.17
N GLY A 31 -3.58 -9.06 -18.39
CA GLY A 31 -2.76 -8.46 -19.45
C GLY A 31 -1.34 -8.18 -18.97
N GLN A 32 -0.72 -9.16 -18.30
CA GLN A 32 0.60 -9.01 -17.71
C GLN A 32 1.67 -8.96 -18.81
N THR A 33 2.52 -7.96 -18.76
CA THR A 33 3.61 -7.81 -19.73
C THR A 33 4.90 -8.39 -19.16
N ARG A 34 5.39 -9.48 -19.76
CA ARG A 34 6.76 -9.97 -19.54
C ARG A 34 7.72 -9.09 -20.32
N HIS A 35 8.45 -8.21 -19.61
CA HIS A 35 9.53 -7.46 -20.24
C HIS A 35 10.82 -8.28 -20.17
N GLY A 36 11.42 -8.59 -21.33
CA GLY A 36 12.72 -9.24 -21.39
C GLY A 36 13.86 -8.41 -20.78
N ASN A 37 13.69 -7.08 -20.71
CA ASN A 37 14.59 -6.17 -20.01
C ASN A 37 13.89 -5.57 -18.78
N PRO A 38 14.40 -5.78 -17.55
CA PRO A 38 13.85 -5.19 -16.33
C PRO A 38 13.74 -3.65 -16.37
N LEU A 39 14.64 -2.97 -17.09
CA LEU A 39 14.64 -1.51 -17.23
C LEU A 39 13.44 -0.97 -18.02
N HIS A 40 12.77 -1.79 -18.83
CA HIS A 40 11.54 -1.34 -19.50
C HIS A 40 10.39 -1.12 -18.52
N ALA A 41 10.38 -1.79 -17.37
CA ALA A 41 9.39 -1.53 -16.32
C ALA A 41 9.42 -0.06 -15.86
N LEU A 42 10.58 0.62 -15.96
CA LEU A 42 10.74 2.03 -15.62
C LEU A 42 9.98 2.98 -16.54
N LYS A 43 9.65 2.56 -17.76
CA LYS A 43 8.90 3.36 -18.75
C LYS A 43 7.44 2.90 -18.88
N ASP A 44 7.04 1.87 -18.16
CA ASP A 44 5.69 1.36 -18.20
C ASP A 44 4.75 2.36 -17.51
N LYS A 45 3.76 2.86 -18.26
CA LYS A 45 2.76 3.81 -17.76
C LYS A 45 2.04 3.28 -16.52
N ARG A 46 1.81 1.97 -16.40
CA ARG A 46 1.15 1.35 -15.25
C ARG A 46 2.03 1.45 -14.01
N VAL A 47 3.34 1.22 -14.12
CA VAL A 47 4.29 1.37 -13.01
C VAL A 47 4.35 2.84 -12.60
N LEU A 48 4.48 3.76 -13.56
CA LEU A 48 4.55 5.20 -13.29
C LEU A 48 3.27 5.73 -12.63
N LEU A 49 2.09 5.27 -13.06
CA LEU A 49 0.83 5.62 -12.43
C LEU A 49 0.75 5.06 -11.00
N LEU A 50 1.10 3.79 -10.79
CA LEU A 50 1.13 3.19 -9.46
C LEU A 50 2.09 3.95 -8.53
N ALA A 51 3.29 4.29 -9.00
CA ALA A 51 4.24 5.11 -8.26
C ALA A 51 3.67 6.50 -7.94
N LEU A 52 3.06 7.17 -8.92
CA LEU A 52 2.43 8.47 -8.73
C LEU A 52 1.30 8.44 -7.69
N PHE A 53 0.48 7.39 -7.70
CA PHE A 53 -0.59 7.20 -6.72
C PHE A 53 -0.04 6.89 -5.33
N TYR A 54 1.03 6.10 -5.23
CA TYR A 54 1.62 5.72 -3.94
C TYR A 54 2.42 6.85 -3.28
N LEU A 55 3.01 7.74 -4.06
CA LEU A 55 3.86 8.84 -3.58
C LEU A 55 3.18 9.70 -2.48
N PRO A 56 1.93 10.18 -2.64
CA PRO A 56 1.23 10.91 -1.57
C PRO A 56 1.09 10.13 -0.27
N VAL A 57 0.88 8.82 -0.34
CA VAL A 57 0.75 7.95 0.85
C VAL A 57 2.08 7.91 1.60
N THR A 58 3.16 7.66 0.88
CA THR A 58 4.52 7.64 1.43
C THR A 58 4.89 8.98 2.07
N LEU A 59 4.68 10.09 1.36
CA LEU A 59 4.91 11.43 1.90
C LEU A 59 4.08 11.69 3.17
N SER A 60 2.81 11.28 3.17
CA SER A 60 1.92 11.49 4.31
C SER A 60 2.32 10.64 5.52
N ILE A 61 2.80 9.41 5.33
CA ILE A 61 3.29 8.55 6.43
C ILE A 61 4.52 9.18 7.08
N TYR A 62 5.49 9.64 6.28
CA TYR A 62 6.67 10.33 6.81
C TYR A 62 6.30 11.67 7.46
N GLY A 63 5.41 12.45 6.83
CA GLY A 63 4.90 13.70 7.39
C GLY A 63 4.21 13.49 8.73
N LEU A 64 3.33 12.49 8.83
CA LEU A 64 2.68 12.11 10.07
C LEU A 64 3.71 11.72 11.14
N GLY A 65 4.69 10.88 10.80
CA GLY A 65 5.74 10.45 11.73
C GLY A 65 6.57 11.59 12.30
N LEU A 66 6.90 12.59 11.49
CA LEU A 66 7.72 13.74 11.89
C LEU A 66 6.92 14.83 12.62
N TRP A 67 5.68 15.11 12.19
CA TRP A 67 4.87 16.18 12.75
C TRP A 67 4.03 15.78 13.95
N LEU A 68 3.60 14.51 14.04
CA LEU A 68 2.71 14.07 15.11
C LEU A 68 3.28 14.31 16.52
N PRO A 69 4.54 13.95 16.84
CA PRO A 69 5.10 14.21 18.17
C PRO A 69 5.20 15.71 18.45
N THR A 70 5.61 16.50 17.46
CA THR A 70 5.74 17.96 17.58
C THR A 70 4.40 18.63 17.83
N LEU A 71 3.36 18.22 17.10
CA LEU A 71 1.99 18.71 17.26
C LEU A 71 1.44 18.37 18.65
N ILE A 72 1.69 17.15 19.15
CA ILE A 72 1.26 16.74 20.48
C ILE A 72 2.03 17.48 21.58
N LYS A 73 3.33 17.76 21.40
CA LYS A 73 4.09 18.59 22.36
C LYS A 73 3.50 19.99 22.52
N GLN A 74 2.91 20.56 21.46
CA GLN A 74 2.21 21.85 21.54
C GLN A 74 0.98 21.82 22.43
N PHE A 75 0.46 20.64 22.79
CA PHE A 75 -0.65 20.51 23.73
C PHE A 75 -0.24 20.75 25.19
N GLY A 76 1.06 20.93 25.47
CA GLY A 76 1.58 21.28 26.80
C GLY A 76 1.80 20.10 27.75
N GLY A 77 1.79 18.87 27.24
CA GLY A 77 2.09 17.66 28.02
C GLY A 77 3.58 17.45 28.27
N SER A 78 3.92 16.57 29.23
CA SER A 78 5.29 16.08 29.42
C SER A 78 5.73 15.20 28.24
N ASP A 79 7.05 14.99 28.07
CA ASP A 79 7.59 14.12 27.02
C ASP A 79 7.01 12.69 27.09
N LEU A 80 6.78 12.18 28.31
CA LEU A 80 6.16 10.87 28.52
C LEU A 80 4.72 10.84 28.03
N THR A 81 3.90 11.84 28.39
CA THR A 81 2.51 11.94 27.91
C THR A 81 2.45 12.09 26.40
N THR A 82 3.38 12.85 25.81
CA THR A 82 3.49 13.01 24.37
C THR A 82 3.69 11.66 23.68
N GLY A 83 4.60 10.82 24.20
CA GLY A 83 4.85 9.48 23.64
C GLY A 83 3.62 8.56 23.69
N PHE A 84 2.88 8.56 24.80
CA PHE A 84 1.64 7.78 24.91
C PHE A 84 0.57 8.27 23.94
N VAL A 85 0.35 9.59 23.88
CA VAL A 85 -0.66 10.19 23.00
C VAL A 85 -0.29 10.00 21.53
N SER A 86 0.99 10.10 21.18
CA SER A 86 1.46 9.88 19.80
C SER A 86 1.32 8.44 19.34
N SER A 87 1.20 7.49 20.27
CA SER A 87 0.98 6.08 19.94
C SER A 87 -0.47 5.81 19.51
N VAL A 88 -1.42 6.66 19.92
CA VAL A 88 -2.86 6.44 19.67
C VAL A 88 -3.19 6.35 18.18
N PRO A 89 -2.77 7.28 17.29
CA PRO A 89 -3.05 7.17 15.86
C PRO A 89 -2.52 5.88 15.23
N TYR A 90 -1.36 5.39 15.66
CA TYR A 90 -0.79 4.15 15.14
C TYR A 90 -1.61 2.92 15.52
N ILE A 91 -2.27 2.91 16.69
CA ILE A 91 -3.22 1.85 17.06
C ILE A 91 -4.38 1.80 16.04
N PHE A 92 -4.92 2.95 15.66
CA PHE A 92 -5.94 3.03 14.60
C PHE A 92 -5.39 2.61 13.24
N GLY A 93 -4.13 2.93 12.94
CA GLY A 93 -3.41 2.40 11.79
C GLY A 93 -3.40 0.87 11.73
N ILE A 94 -3.07 0.22 12.85
CA ILE A 94 -3.07 -1.25 12.99
C ILE A 94 -4.48 -1.81 12.78
N ILE A 95 -5.51 -1.17 13.34
CA ILE A 95 -6.90 -1.59 13.14
C ILE A 95 -7.26 -1.56 11.65
N GLY A 96 -6.90 -0.49 10.94
CA GLY A 96 -7.12 -0.37 9.50
C GLY A 96 -6.40 -1.45 8.70
N LEU A 97 -5.13 -1.68 9.03
CA LEU A 97 -4.30 -2.72 8.42
C LEU A 97 -4.92 -4.12 8.55
N LEU A 98 -5.63 -4.39 9.64
CA LEU A 98 -6.27 -5.68 9.86
C LEU A 98 -7.64 -5.77 9.15
N ILE A 99 -8.47 -4.73 9.21
CA ILE A 99 -9.86 -4.85 8.78
C ILE A 99 -10.01 -4.62 7.27
N VAL A 100 -9.35 -3.59 6.74
CA VAL A 100 -9.62 -3.08 5.40
C VAL A 100 -9.19 -4.03 4.29
N PRO A 101 -8.00 -4.68 4.35
CA PRO A 101 -7.61 -5.66 3.33
C PRO A 101 -8.59 -6.83 3.24
N ARG A 102 -9.07 -7.33 4.39
CA ARG A 102 -10.06 -8.41 4.45
C ARG A 102 -11.39 -8.02 3.79
N SER A 103 -11.84 -6.78 4.02
CA SER A 103 -13.04 -6.24 3.37
C SER A 103 -12.84 -6.10 1.86
N SER A 104 -11.69 -5.55 1.44
CA SER A 104 -11.33 -5.37 0.04
C SER A 104 -11.28 -6.69 -0.72
N ASP A 105 -10.74 -7.75 -0.11
CA ASP A 105 -10.68 -9.07 -0.71
C ASP A 105 -12.06 -9.72 -0.77
N ARG A 106 -12.89 -9.59 0.28
CA ARG A 106 -14.25 -10.15 0.30
C ARG A 106 -15.16 -9.55 -0.77
N LEU A 107 -15.04 -8.24 -1.01
CA LEU A 107 -15.82 -7.53 -2.02
C LEU A 107 -15.18 -7.59 -3.42
N ASN A 108 -13.96 -8.13 -3.52
CA ASN A 108 -13.11 -8.13 -4.70
C ASN A 108 -12.98 -6.74 -5.37
N ASP A 109 -13.14 -5.66 -4.59
CA ASP A 109 -13.11 -4.28 -5.05
C ASP A 109 -11.97 -3.52 -4.38
N ARG A 110 -10.79 -3.56 -4.99
CA ARG A 110 -9.59 -2.88 -4.47
C ARG A 110 -9.60 -1.39 -4.79
N TYR A 111 -10.10 -1.02 -5.98
CA TYR A 111 -10.07 0.36 -6.44
C TYR A 111 -11.07 1.24 -5.68
N GLY A 112 -12.28 0.72 -5.40
CA GLY A 112 -13.26 1.43 -4.58
C GLY A 112 -12.77 1.64 -3.15
N HIS A 113 -12.18 0.62 -2.53
CA HIS A 113 -11.58 0.77 -1.19
C HIS A 113 -10.44 1.81 -1.20
N LEU A 114 -9.53 1.75 -2.16
CA LEU A 114 -8.47 2.75 -2.29
C LEU A 114 -9.03 4.16 -2.45
N ALA A 115 -10.02 4.36 -3.34
CA ALA A 115 -10.64 5.67 -3.54
C ALA A 115 -11.23 6.23 -2.24
N VAL A 116 -11.96 5.41 -1.48
CA VAL A 116 -12.53 5.79 -0.18
C VAL A 116 -11.42 6.14 0.81
N LEU A 117 -10.35 5.35 0.88
CA LEU A 117 -9.22 5.60 1.78
C LEU A 117 -8.46 6.88 1.42
N TYR A 118 -8.25 7.18 0.14
CA TYR A 118 -7.63 8.44 -0.29
C TYR A 118 -8.48 9.64 0.11
N VAL A 119 -9.80 9.58 -0.12
CA VAL A 119 -10.71 10.66 0.29
C VAL A 119 -10.73 10.81 1.80
N LEU A 120 -10.80 9.71 2.54
CA LEU A 120 -10.78 9.71 4.00
C LEU A 120 -9.48 10.30 4.55
N GLY A 121 -8.33 9.92 3.97
CA GLY A 121 -7.01 10.45 4.33
C GLY A 121 -6.89 11.94 4.01
N ALA A 122 -7.34 12.38 2.84
CA ALA A 122 -7.30 13.79 2.44
C ALA A 122 -8.17 14.67 3.35
N ILE A 123 -9.40 14.24 3.64
CA ILE A 123 -10.31 14.95 4.57
C ILE A 123 -9.70 14.97 5.98
N GLY A 124 -9.18 13.83 6.45
CA GLY A 124 -8.53 13.74 7.76
C GLY A 124 -7.34 14.68 7.90
N LEU A 125 -6.48 14.74 6.88
CA LEU A 125 -5.34 15.65 6.85
C LEU A 125 -5.79 17.11 6.84
N PHE A 126 -6.75 17.47 6.00
CA PHE A 126 -7.32 18.82 5.96
C PHE A 126 -7.91 19.23 7.32
N CYS A 127 -8.72 18.37 7.93
CA CYS A 127 -9.29 18.60 9.26
C CYS A 127 -8.19 18.74 10.32
N SER A 128 -7.14 17.92 10.28
CA SER A 128 -6.03 18.00 11.25
C SER A 128 -5.32 19.37 11.23
N ALA A 129 -5.23 20.00 10.06
CA ALA A 129 -4.61 21.31 9.89
C ALA A 129 -5.56 22.46 10.25
N TRP A 130 -6.86 22.31 10.00
CA TRP A 130 -7.86 23.37 10.22
C TRP A 130 -8.36 23.44 11.67
N LEU A 131 -8.43 22.29 12.36
CA LEU A 131 -8.93 22.22 13.72
C LEU A 131 -7.91 22.79 14.71
N THR A 132 -8.39 23.57 15.67
CA THR A 132 -7.57 24.18 16.73
C THR A 132 -7.68 23.46 18.07
N MET A 133 -8.70 22.61 18.24
CA MET A 133 -8.88 21.82 19.47
C MET A 133 -7.96 20.59 19.45
N PRO A 134 -7.09 20.40 20.47
CA PRO A 134 -6.13 19.30 20.52
C PRO A 134 -6.74 17.91 20.31
N VAL A 135 -7.88 17.65 20.98
CA VAL A 135 -8.59 16.36 20.90
C VAL A 135 -9.13 16.12 19.49
N ALA A 136 -9.65 17.16 18.83
CA ALA A 136 -10.20 17.05 17.49
C ALA A 136 -9.09 16.85 16.44
N GLN A 137 -7.93 17.53 16.61
CA GLN A 137 -6.75 17.29 15.79
C GLN A 137 -6.25 15.85 15.94
N LEU A 138 -6.15 15.35 17.17
CA LEU A 138 -5.73 13.97 17.42
C LEU A 138 -6.70 12.96 16.79
N ALA A 139 -8.01 13.18 16.91
CA ALA A 139 -9.02 12.33 16.29
C ALA A 139 -8.89 12.32 14.75
N ALA A 140 -8.67 13.48 14.13
CA ALA A 140 -8.41 13.57 12.70
C ALA A 140 -7.15 12.79 12.30
N LEU A 141 -6.07 12.90 13.08
CA LEU A 141 -4.82 12.17 12.84
C LEU A 141 -4.98 10.64 13.02
N CYS A 142 -5.87 10.19 13.90
CA CYS A 142 -6.23 8.76 14.00
C CYS A 142 -6.91 8.25 12.71
N VAL A 143 -7.81 9.05 12.13
CA VAL A 143 -8.46 8.73 10.86
C VAL A 143 -7.44 8.72 9.71
N VAL A 144 -6.50 9.67 9.70
CA VAL A 144 -5.41 9.71 8.72
C VAL A 144 -4.54 8.46 8.83
N ALA A 145 -4.09 8.10 10.04
CA ALA A 145 -3.30 6.90 10.26
C ALA A 145 -4.04 5.64 9.78
N PHE A 146 -5.30 5.47 10.18
CA PHE A 146 -6.15 4.38 9.70
C PHE A 146 -6.17 4.31 8.17
N ALA A 147 -6.41 5.44 7.50
CA ALA A 147 -6.50 5.51 6.05
C ALA A 147 -5.17 5.17 5.36
N LEU A 148 -4.06 5.76 5.81
CA LEU A 148 -2.74 5.58 5.22
C LEU A 148 -2.25 4.13 5.32
N PHE A 149 -2.30 3.53 6.50
CA PHE A 149 -1.84 2.15 6.69
C PHE A 149 -2.72 1.14 5.95
N SER A 150 -4.04 1.37 5.92
CA SER A 150 -4.95 0.56 5.12
C SER A 150 -4.67 0.68 3.63
N CYS A 151 -4.41 1.89 3.15
CA CYS A 151 -4.11 2.18 1.76
C CYS A 151 -2.84 1.44 1.33
N THR A 152 -1.79 1.48 2.15
CA THR A 152 -0.54 0.75 1.90
C THR A 152 -0.80 -0.75 1.75
N ALA A 153 -1.56 -1.37 2.67
CA ALA A 153 -1.83 -2.80 2.58
C ALA A 153 -2.65 -3.21 1.34
N VAL A 154 -3.69 -2.46 0.99
CA VAL A 154 -4.49 -2.76 -0.20
C VAL A 154 -3.68 -2.49 -1.48
N PHE A 155 -2.93 -1.39 -1.51
CA PHE A 155 -2.13 -0.99 -2.66
C PHE A 155 -1.09 -2.04 -3.03
N TRP A 156 -0.38 -2.62 -2.06
CA TRP A 156 0.65 -3.64 -2.33
C TRP A 156 0.11 -4.97 -2.86
N THR A 157 -1.22 -5.16 -2.90
CA THR A 157 -1.85 -6.30 -3.60
C THR A 157 -1.99 -6.08 -5.11
N LEU A 158 -1.83 -4.85 -5.61
CA LEU A 158 -2.03 -4.48 -7.02
C LEU A 158 -0.81 -4.74 -7.92
N PRO A 159 0.45 -4.45 -7.54
CA PRO A 159 1.59 -4.64 -8.43
C PRO A 159 1.71 -6.07 -8.97
N GLY A 160 1.47 -7.08 -8.13
CA GLY A 160 1.52 -8.50 -8.53
C GLY A 160 0.44 -8.90 -9.54
N ARG A 161 -0.59 -8.08 -9.73
CA ARG A 161 -1.62 -8.30 -10.75
C ARG A 161 -1.17 -7.82 -12.12
N PHE A 162 -0.43 -6.72 -12.18
CA PHE A 162 -0.05 -6.09 -13.45
C PHE A 162 1.28 -6.60 -14.01
N PHE A 163 2.14 -7.17 -13.17
CA PHE A 163 3.50 -7.54 -13.56
C PHE A 163 3.81 -8.99 -13.18
N ALA A 164 4.48 -9.70 -14.09
CA ALA A 164 5.02 -11.04 -13.87
C ALA A 164 6.55 -11.09 -14.01
N GLY A 165 7.18 -12.00 -13.26
CA GLY A 165 8.62 -12.29 -13.36
C GLY A 165 9.53 -11.12 -12.99
N ALA A 166 10.69 -11.02 -13.63
CA ALA A 166 11.72 -10.02 -13.32
C ALA A 166 11.25 -8.56 -13.49
N SER A 167 10.27 -8.30 -14.35
CA SER A 167 9.66 -6.96 -14.55
C SER A 167 8.86 -6.52 -13.33
N ALA A 168 8.23 -7.46 -12.60
CA ALA A 168 7.52 -7.16 -11.36
C ALA A 168 8.47 -6.68 -10.27
N ALA A 169 9.61 -7.36 -10.11
CA ALA A 169 10.63 -6.96 -9.13
C ALA A 169 11.18 -5.56 -9.41
N ALA A 170 11.48 -5.23 -10.67
CA ALA A 170 11.93 -3.90 -11.06
C ALA A 170 10.85 -2.82 -10.87
N GLY A 171 9.59 -3.12 -11.19
CA GLY A 171 8.47 -2.21 -10.96
C GLY A 171 8.20 -1.94 -9.49
N ILE A 172 8.23 -2.99 -8.65
CA ILE A 172 8.11 -2.88 -7.19
C ILE A 172 9.24 -2.04 -6.60
N ALA A 173 10.48 -2.27 -7.05
CA ALA A 173 11.63 -1.48 -6.64
C ALA A 173 11.45 0.00 -7.00
N LEU A 174 10.98 0.31 -8.21
CA LEU A 174 10.74 1.68 -8.64
C LEU A 174 9.63 2.37 -7.82
N ILE A 175 8.55 1.65 -7.50
CA ILE A 175 7.43 2.21 -6.70
C ILE A 175 7.90 2.59 -5.28
N ASN A 176 8.88 1.87 -4.74
CA ASN A 176 9.40 2.06 -3.38
C ASN A 176 10.72 2.85 -3.32
N SER A 177 11.22 3.36 -4.45
CA SER A 177 12.43 4.21 -4.51
C SER A 177 12.06 5.66 -4.25
#